data_AF-A0A935HL33-F1
#
_entry.id   AF-A0A935HL33-F1
#
_cell.length_a   1.000
_cell.length_b   1.000
_cell.length_c   1.000
_cell.angle_alpha   90.00
_cell.angle_beta   90.00
_cell.angle_gamma   90.00
#
_symmetry.space_group_name_H-M   'P 1'
#
loop_
_entity.id
_entity.type
_entity.pdbx_description
1 polymer ?
#
loop_
_entity_poly.entity_id
_entity_poly.type
_entity_poly.pdbx_seq_one_letter_code
_entity_poly.pdbx_strand_id
1 'polypeptide(L)' 'MSASKYVPEFKALKERIKDRTKIPMKAQVAIQRKLLILMYTLGKSDSEYEKDHHQKRIARTEAQATQDSALEQLPLEV' A
#
# COMPACT_ATOMS: atom_id res chain seq x y z
N MET A 1 2.59 -21.62 -6.49
CA MET A 1 1.83 -20.60 -7.26
C MET A 1 1.39 -19.53 -6.28
N SER A 2 1.67 -18.24 -6.51
CA SER A 2 1.34 -17.17 -5.55
C SER A 2 1.14 -15.85 -6.31
N ALA A 3 0.26 -14.98 -5.80
CA ALA A 3 -0.08 -13.67 -6.39
C ALA A 3 1.15 -12.79 -6.71
N SER A 4 2.28 -13.03 -6.04
CA SER A 4 3.58 -12.40 -6.33
C SER A 4 4.14 -12.64 -7.74
N LYS A 5 3.62 -13.60 -8.51
CA LYS A 5 4.02 -13.84 -9.90
C LYS A 5 3.28 -12.96 -10.91
N TYR A 6 2.06 -12.54 -10.59
CA TYR A 6 1.16 -11.87 -11.53
C TYR A 6 1.04 -10.37 -11.26
N VAL A 7 1.25 -9.95 -10.01
CA VAL A 7 1.13 -8.55 -9.61
C VAL A 7 2.50 -8.01 -9.19
N PRO A 8 3.04 -6.98 -9.86
CA PRO A 8 4.38 -6.45 -9.58
C PRO A 8 4.51 -5.87 -8.16
N GLU A 9 3.44 -5.29 -7.62
CA GLU A 9 3.42 -4.75 -6.26
C GLU A 9 3.69 -5.82 -5.19
N PHE A 10 3.09 -7.01 -5.36
CA PHE A 10 3.33 -8.13 -4.44
C PHE A 10 4.72 -8.72 -4.59
N LYS A 11 5.35 -8.59 -5.77
CA LYS A 11 6.76 -8.97 -5.97
C LYS A 11 7.68 -8.04 -5.17
N ALA A 12 7.52 -6.72 -5.31
CA ALA A 12 8.32 -5.74 -4.56
C ALA A 12 8.16 -5.91 -3.03
N LEU A 13 6.92 -6.13 -2.56
CA LEU A 13 6.67 -6.40 -1.14
C LEU A 13 7.37 -7.67 -0.66
N LYS A 14 7.32 -8.74 -1.45
CA LYS A 14 7.98 -10.02 -1.13
C LYS A 14 9.48 -9.84 -1.01
N GLU A 15 10.10 -9.16 -1.96
CA GLU A 15 11.55 -8.89 -1.98
C GLU A 15 11.95 -8.09 -0.75
N ARG A 16 11.27 -6.98 -0.46
CA ARG A 16 11.52 -6.16 0.74
C ARG A 16 11.46 -6.95 2.05
N ILE A 17 10.46 -7.83 2.19
CA ILE A 17 10.29 -8.65 3.40
C ILE A 17 11.36 -9.74 3.47
N LYS A 18 11.68 -10.37 2.34
CA LYS A 18 12.75 -11.36 2.24
C LYS A 18 14.09 -10.74 2.60
N ASP A 19 14.36 -9.52 2.15
CA ASP A 19 15.62 -8.84 2.44
C ASP A 19 15.77 -8.48 3.91
N ARG A 20 14.69 -8.06 4.56
CA ARG A 20 14.68 -7.74 6.00
C ARG A 20 14.74 -8.97 6.90
N THR A 21 13.96 -10.01 6.58
CA THR A 21 13.80 -11.18 7.47
C THR A 21 14.69 -12.35 7.12
N LYS A 22 15.28 -12.36 5.91
CA LYS A 22 16.06 -13.45 5.30
C LYS A 22 15.34 -14.81 5.26
N ILE A 23 14.05 -14.86 5.60
CA ILE A 23 13.24 -16.08 5.66
C ILE A 23 12.16 -16.03 4.57
N PRO A 24 12.22 -16.89 3.53
CA PRO A 24 11.29 -16.83 2.39
C PRO A 24 9.84 -17.12 2.78
N MET A 25 9.62 -17.96 3.80
CA MET A 25 8.28 -18.31 4.28
C MET A 25 7.55 -17.09 4.86
N LYS A 26 8.24 -16.23 5.62
CA LYS A 26 7.65 -14.99 6.18
C LYS A 26 7.16 -14.06 5.07
N ALA A 27 7.90 -13.97 3.96
CA ALA A 27 7.49 -13.17 2.82
C ALA A 27 6.24 -13.73 2.11
N GLN A 28 6.09 -15.07 2.04
CA GLN A 28 4.88 -15.69 1.50
C GLN A 28 3.66 -15.49 2.40
N VAL A 29 3.79 -15.72 3.71
CA VAL A 29 2.71 -15.54 4.68
C VAL A 29 2.22 -14.08 4.70
N ALA A 30 3.13 -13.11 4.58
CA ALA A 30 2.76 -11.70 4.50
C ALA A 30 1.88 -11.37 3.28
N ILE A 31 2.19 -11.94 2.11
CA ILE A 31 1.38 -11.75 0.89
C ILE A 31 -0.01 -12.39 1.07
N GLN A 32 -0.05 -13.61 1.61
CA GLN A 32 -1.31 -14.33 1.85
C GLN A 32 -2.23 -13.55 2.80
N ARG A 33 -1.68 -13.04 3.91
CA ARG A 33 -2.44 -12.22 4.87
C ARG A 33 -2.97 -10.94 4.21
N LYS A 34 -2.17 -10.27 3.39
CA LYS A 34 -2.60 -9.05 2.68
C LYS A 34 -3.75 -9.33 1.70
N LEU A 35 -3.68 -10.47 1.00
CA LEU A 35 -4.74 -10.89 0.08
C LEU A 35 -6.04 -11.25 0.82
N LEU A 36 -5.93 -11.97 1.94
CA LEU A 36 -7.09 -12.34 2.75
C LEU A 36 -7.80 -11.11 3.31
N ILE A 37 -7.03 -10.14 3.82
CA ILE A 37 -7.59 -8.87 4.31
C ILE A 37 -8.31 -8.14 3.18
N LEU A 38 -7.69 -8.06 1.99
CA LEU A 38 -8.30 -7.39 0.83
C LEU A 38 -9.64 -8.03 0.45
N MET A 39 -9.71 -9.35 0.36
CA MET A 39 -10.96 -10.07 0.08
C MET A 39 -12.02 -9.80 1.14
N TYR A 40 -11.64 -9.86 2.41
CA TYR A 40 -12.54 -9.56 3.52
C TYR A 40 -13.08 -8.12 3.46
N THR A 41 -12.20 -7.14 3.20
CA THR A 41 -12.61 -5.73 3.16
C THR A 41 -13.56 -5.47 2.00
N LEU A 42 -13.28 -6.01 0.81
CA LEU A 42 -14.13 -5.82 -0.38
C LEU A 42 -15.51 -6.45 -0.16
N GLY A 43 -15.56 -7.67 0.38
CA GLY A 43 -16.83 -8.34 0.68
C GLY A 43 -17.61 -7.65 1.80
N LYS A 44 -16.93 -6.99 2.75
CA LYS A 44 -17.60 -6.26 3.83
C LYS A 44 -18.09 -4.87 3.41
N SER A 45 -17.42 -4.22 2.48
CA SER A 45 -17.75 -2.88 1.99
C SER A 45 -18.57 -2.87 0.70
N ASP A 46 -18.92 -4.05 0.16
CA ASP A 46 -19.61 -4.24 -1.13
C ASP A 46 -18.98 -3.41 -2.26
N SER A 47 -17.65 -3.29 -2.22
CA SER A 47 -16.90 -2.45 -3.12
C SER A 47 -16.18 -3.29 -4.16
N GLU A 48 -16.15 -2.79 -5.39
CA GLU A 48 -15.45 -3.47 -6.48
C GLU A 48 -13.92 -3.43 -6.29
N TYR A 49 -13.25 -4.49 -6.73
CA TYR A 49 -11.80 -4.53 -6.73
C TYR A 49 -11.23 -3.62 -7.81
N GLU A 50 -10.60 -2.52 -7.39
CA GLU A 50 -9.86 -1.63 -8.28
C GLU A 50 -8.35 -1.87 -8.17
N LYS A 51 -7.71 -2.22 -9.30
CA LYS A 51 -6.28 -2.53 -9.37
C LYS A 51 -5.39 -1.34 -8.99
N ASP A 52 -5.78 -0.13 -9.38
CA ASP A 52 -4.99 1.08 -9.17
C ASP A 52 -5.36 1.81 -7.86
N HIS A 53 -6.18 1.20 -7.00
CA HIS A 53 -6.61 1.77 -5.72
C HIS A 53 -5.41 2.18 -4.85
N HIS A 54 -4.31 1.43 -4.90
CA HIS A 54 -3.10 1.75 -4.13
C HIS A 54 -2.40 3.01 -4.64
N GLN A 55 -2.37 3.24 -5.96
CA GLN A 55 -1.73 4.40 -6.58
C GLN A 55 -2.56 5.67 -6.34
N LYS A 56 -3.88 5.56 -6.47
CA LYS A 56 -4.82 6.67 -6.15
C LYS A 56 -4.69 7.13 -4.70
N ARG A 57 -4.46 6.21 -3.76
CA ARG A 57 -4.23 6.55 -2.36
C ARG A 57 -2.93 7.31 -2.13
N ILE A 58 -1.82 6.87 -2.76
CA ILE A 58 -0.52 7.55 -2.64
C ILE A 58 -0.62 8.98 -3.19
N ALA A 59 -1.20 9.15 -4.39
CA ALA A 59 -1.37 10.46 -5.01
C ALA A 59 -2.23 11.42 -4.14
N ARG A 60 -3.28 10.91 -3.49
CA ARG A 60 -4.08 11.70 -2.54
C ARG A 60 -3.27 12.11 -1.31
N THR A 61 -2.48 11.21 -0.74
CA THR A 61 -1.63 11.52 0.42
C THR A 61 -0.54 12.55 0.07
N GLU A 62 0.10 12.42 -1.11
CA GLU A 62 1.11 13.37 -1.58
C GLU A 62 0.52 14.76 -1.86
N ALA A 63 -0.68 14.81 -2.45
CA ALA A 63 -1.42 16.06 -2.65
C ALA A 63 -1.77 16.75 -1.32
N GLN A 64 -2.16 15.97 -0.30
CA GLN A 64 -2.44 16.51 1.04
C GLN A 64 -1.18 17.02 1.76
N ALA A 65 -0.07 16.29 1.69
CA ALA A 65 1.20 16.70 2.31
C ALA A 65 1.76 18.01 1.73
N THR A 66 1.55 18.24 0.43
CA THR A 66 1.94 19.48 -0.24
C THR A 66 1.12 20.68 0.24
N GLN A 67 -0.16 20.48 0.59
CA GLN A 67 -1.04 21.55 1.07
C GLN A 67 -0.74 21.95 2.53
N ASP A 68 -0.43 21.00 3.41
CA ASP A 68 -0.03 21.31 4.80
C ASP A 68 1.29 22.09 4.88
N SER A 69 2.24 21.77 4.00
CA SER A 69 3.56 22.45 3.96
C SER A 69 3.46 23.91 3.47
N ALA A 70 2.39 24.27 2.74
CA ALA A 70 2.16 25.61 2.24
C ALA A 70 1.58 26.57 3.31
N LEU A 71 0.93 26.05 4.35
CA LEU A 71 0.39 26.85 5.45
C LEU A 71 1.48 27.29 6.46
N GLU A 72 2.57 26.51 6.59
CA GLU A 72 3.74 26.87 7.43
C GLU A 72 4.61 28.02 6.86
N GLN A 73 4.38 28.43 5.61
CA GLN A 73 5.15 29.50 4.94
C GLN A 73 4.51 30.88 5.03
N LEU A 74 3.32 31.03 5.63
CA LEU A 74 2.74 32.33 5.90
C LEU A 74 3.50 32.96 7.08
N PRO A 75 4.19 34.11 6.90
CA PRO A 75 4.79 34.81 8.02
C PRO A 75 3.67 35.17 9.01
N LEU A 76 3.86 34.79 10.27
CA LEU A 76 3.06 35.29 11.38
C LEU A 76 3.23 36.82 11.42
N GLU A 77 2.26 37.56 10.87
CA GLU A 77 2.15 38.99 11.12
C GLU A 77 1.82 39.18 12.62
N VAL A 78 2.74 39.86 13.31
CA VAL A 78 2.62 40.36 14.69
C VAL A 78 1.63 41.51 14.74
#